data_AF-A0A9P5YJ71-F1
#
_entry.id   AF-A0A9P5YJ71-F1
#
_cell.length_a   1.000
_cell.length_b   1.000
_cell.length_c   1.000
_cell.angle_alpha   90.00
_cell.angle_beta   90.00
_cell.angle_gamma   90.00
#
_symmetry.space_group_name_H-M   'P 1'
#
loop_
_entity.id
_entity.type
_entity.pdbx_description
1 polymer ?
#
loop_
_entity_poly.entity_id
_entity_poly.type
_entity_poly.pdbx_seq_one_letter_code
_entity_poly.pdbx_strand_id
1 'polypeptide(L)'
;QEKRNSLYRRIHQWRDAQLAYTPMVASLLLKHTASPLGGVQDFSPVTTQVEEALLFLPSSLSDTMRNSIQNIASKELQLRKAQSTEALEDIRRGHRMITGLAQFKKLNICGAGNKANTRMRTLYDRLQARIQRAANRYWAARDAVQQLEPDGLWAAQLRPLNSGDIRGPGRQPDDPVQVRKRRFEQSWIWSVAQSLGKDTTEEEFDDTMRAEWAKMRARRDRWEEEYRLVLEEMRWTIAYLRWKALWWRSQAYRRNDADKIMPQGLKAYALRQAHLLDSLATSCIARWAPTLSAEGIVPSWIGDPISNFEPDQEEEGSDNEDEAEENEEDLDHVYC
;
A
#
# COMPACT_ATOMS: atom_id res chain seq x y z
N GLN A 1 -5.69 -15.33 -2.95
CA GLN A 1 -5.99 -15.95 -1.66
C GLN A 1 -5.55 -15.12 -0.46
N GLU A 2 -4.29 -14.67 -0.38
CA GLU A 2 -3.78 -13.91 0.77
C GLU A 2 -4.57 -12.63 1.11
N LYS A 3 -4.94 -11.82 0.11
CA LYS A 3 -5.75 -10.61 0.32
C LYS A 3 -7.13 -10.92 0.93
N ARG A 4 -7.75 -12.03 0.52
CA ARG A 4 -9.04 -12.48 1.08
C ARG A 4 -8.89 -12.90 2.54
N ASN A 5 -7.83 -13.65 2.86
CA ASN A 5 -7.55 -14.06 4.23
C ASN A 5 -7.24 -12.85 5.13
N SER A 6 -6.50 -11.87 4.62
CA SER A 6 -6.23 -10.61 5.34
C SER A 6 -7.51 -9.82 5.60
N LEU A 7 -8.39 -9.70 4.59
CA LEU A 7 -9.70 -9.05 4.74
C LEU A 7 -10.57 -9.78 5.76
N TYR A 8 -10.62 -11.12 5.70
CA TYR A 8 -11.37 -11.95 6.64
C TYR A 8 -10.94 -11.70 8.08
N ARG A 9 -9.63 -11.72 8.35
CA ARG A 9 -9.08 -11.43 9.68
C ARG A 9 -9.46 -10.03 10.17
N ARG A 10 -9.38 -9.03 9.29
CA ARG A 10 -9.77 -7.65 9.61
C ARG A 10 -11.26 -7.53 9.94
N ILE A 11 -12.12 -8.19 9.17
CA ILE A 11 -13.57 -8.19 9.44
C ILE A 11 -13.86 -8.85 10.78
N HIS A 12 -13.21 -9.97 11.10
CA HIS A 12 -13.40 -10.64 12.39
C HIS A 12 -12.95 -9.76 13.57
N GLN A 13 -11.75 -9.18 13.51
CA GLN A 13 -11.27 -8.24 14.54
C GLN A 13 -12.19 -7.02 14.69
N TRP A 14 -12.70 -6.51 13.57
CA TRP A 14 -13.64 -5.40 13.57
C TRP A 14 -14.99 -5.78 14.20
N ARG A 15 -15.47 -7.01 13.98
CA ARG A 15 -16.73 -7.50 14.56
C ARG A 15 -16.68 -7.53 16.08
N ASP A 16 -15.54 -7.87 16.67
CA ASP A 16 -15.39 -7.87 18.13
C ASP A 16 -15.62 -6.46 18.70
N ALA A 17 -15.05 -5.44 18.06
CA ALA A 17 -15.30 -4.04 18.41
C ALA A 17 -16.75 -3.63 18.10
N GLN A 18 -17.31 -4.07 16.97
CA GLN A 18 -18.69 -3.76 16.58
C GLN A 18 -19.70 -4.24 17.62
N LEU A 19 -19.53 -5.46 18.16
CA LEU A 19 -20.43 -6.02 19.16
C LEU A 19 -20.37 -5.27 20.49
N ALA A 20 -19.22 -4.70 20.84
CA ALA A 20 -19.07 -3.86 22.03
C ALA A 20 -19.80 -2.51 21.90
N TYR A 21 -19.73 -1.87 20.74
CA TYR A 21 -20.30 -0.53 20.53
C TYR A 21 -21.72 -0.52 19.94
N THR A 22 -22.13 -1.59 19.25
CA THR A 22 -23.42 -1.72 18.56
C THR A 22 -24.04 -3.10 18.80
N PRO A 23 -24.42 -3.43 20.06
CA PRO A 23 -24.82 -4.80 20.43
C PRO A 23 -26.08 -5.29 19.68
N MET A 24 -26.96 -4.38 19.25
CA MET A 24 -28.14 -4.71 18.44
C MET A 24 -27.81 -5.41 17.11
N VAL A 25 -26.61 -5.20 16.57
CA VAL A 25 -26.14 -5.85 15.33
C VAL A 25 -25.97 -7.37 15.51
N ALA A 26 -25.74 -7.86 16.74
CA ALA A 26 -25.63 -9.29 17.02
C ALA A 26 -26.88 -10.06 16.53
N SER A 27 -28.06 -9.49 16.75
CA SER A 27 -29.33 -10.07 16.32
C SER A 27 -29.47 -10.11 14.79
N LEU A 28 -28.92 -9.11 14.08
CA LEU A 28 -28.95 -9.04 12.62
C LEU A 28 -27.97 -10.04 12.00
N LEU A 29 -26.77 -10.16 12.59
CA LEU A 29 -25.79 -11.15 12.18
C LEU A 29 -26.35 -12.57 12.31
N LEU A 30 -26.97 -12.88 13.45
CA LEU A 30 -27.58 -14.20 13.69
C LEU A 30 -28.68 -14.50 12.66
N LYS A 31 -29.58 -13.54 12.41
CA LYS A 31 -30.65 -13.68 11.41
C LYS A 31 -30.10 -13.91 10.00
N HIS A 32 -29.01 -13.23 9.64
CA HIS A 32 -28.40 -13.38 8.33
C HIS A 32 -27.68 -14.73 8.17
N THR A 33 -27.03 -15.22 9.23
CA THR A 33 -26.42 -16.57 9.25
C THR A 33 -27.44 -17.69 9.35
N ALA A 34 -28.62 -17.43 9.91
CA ALA A 34 -29.68 -18.42 10.11
C ALA A 34 -30.70 -18.49 8.95
N SER A 35 -30.53 -17.69 7.88
CA SER A 35 -31.44 -17.71 6.73
C SER A 35 -31.34 -19.08 6.01
N PRO A 36 -32.42 -19.89 5.98
CA PRO A 36 -32.36 -21.25 5.48
C PRO A 36 -32.72 -21.26 3.98
N LEU A 37 -31.71 -21.34 3.11
CA LEU A 37 -31.91 -21.92 1.79
C LEU A 37 -31.27 -23.30 1.74
N GLY A 38 -32.13 -24.31 2.00
CA GLY A 38 -32.04 -25.61 1.35
C GLY A 38 -31.05 -26.61 1.92
N GLY A 39 -31.58 -27.56 2.71
CA GLY A 39 -31.20 -28.96 2.62
C GLY A 39 -29.89 -29.38 3.29
N VAL A 40 -30.06 -30.11 4.39
CA VAL A 40 -29.11 -31.06 5.00
C VAL A 40 -28.09 -31.61 4.00
N GLN A 41 -26.85 -31.12 4.08
CA GLN A 41 -25.59 -31.86 3.85
C GLN A 41 -24.39 -30.96 4.16
N ASP A 42 -23.53 -31.47 5.04
CA ASP A 42 -22.18 -31.03 5.38
C ASP A 42 -21.98 -29.66 6.03
N PHE A 43 -21.37 -29.70 7.22
CA PHE A 43 -20.73 -28.57 7.92
C PHE A 43 -19.51 -28.06 7.15
N SER A 44 -19.69 -27.61 5.92
CA SER A 44 -18.79 -26.66 5.28
C SER A 44 -19.38 -25.28 5.57
N PRO A 45 -18.65 -24.36 6.25
CA PRO A 45 -19.17 -23.01 6.42
C PRO A 45 -19.44 -22.49 5.01
N VAL A 46 -20.71 -22.20 4.70
CA VAL A 46 -21.08 -21.49 3.49
C VAL A 46 -20.26 -20.21 3.52
N THR A 47 -19.14 -20.21 2.80
CA THR A 47 -18.25 -19.07 2.69
C THR A 47 -18.99 -18.10 1.80
N THR A 48 -19.90 -17.31 2.38
CA THR A 48 -20.26 -16.02 1.82
C THR A 48 -18.91 -15.39 1.45
N GLN A 49 -18.74 -15.02 0.19
CA GLN A 49 -17.48 -14.45 -0.26
C GLN A 49 -17.14 -13.31 0.70
N VAL A 50 -15.90 -13.23 1.19
CA VAL A 50 -15.54 -12.25 2.23
C VAL A 50 -15.86 -10.82 1.77
N GLU A 51 -15.86 -10.61 0.45
CA GLU A 51 -16.26 -9.39 -0.25
C GLU A 51 -17.75 -9.04 -0.14
N GLU A 52 -18.63 -10.01 0.13
CA GLU A 52 -20.09 -9.88 0.25
C GLU A 52 -20.56 -9.80 1.70
N ALA A 53 -19.64 -9.89 2.66
CA ALA A 53 -19.97 -9.86 4.08
C ALA A 53 -20.63 -8.52 4.45
N LEU A 54 -21.88 -8.57 4.89
CA LEU A 54 -22.60 -7.39 5.38
C LEU A 54 -21.95 -6.90 6.68
N LEU A 55 -21.51 -5.64 6.66
CA LEU A 55 -20.90 -5.00 7.83
C LEU A 55 -21.95 -4.45 8.79
N PHE A 56 -23.17 -4.10 8.37
CA PHE A 56 -24.18 -3.47 9.25
C PHE A 56 -23.69 -2.16 9.89
N LEU A 57 -23.15 -1.26 9.06
CA LEU A 57 -22.83 0.11 9.48
C LEU A 57 -24.11 0.90 9.79
N PRO A 58 -24.06 1.95 10.64
CA PRO A 58 -25.24 2.77 10.97
C PRO A 58 -26.07 3.23 9.76
N SER A 59 -25.44 3.55 8.63
CA SER A 59 -26.14 3.94 7.39
C SER A 59 -26.98 2.82 6.75
N SER A 60 -26.67 1.56 7.06
CA SER A 60 -27.40 0.36 6.59
C SER A 60 -28.44 -0.14 7.59
N LEU A 61 -28.54 0.49 8.76
CA LEU A 61 -29.51 0.15 9.79
C LEU A 61 -30.79 0.99 9.65
N SER A 62 -31.89 0.43 10.15
CA SER A 62 -33.17 1.15 10.29
C SER A 62 -33.08 2.33 11.26
N ASP A 63 -33.95 3.32 11.09
CA ASP A 63 -33.93 4.56 11.88
C ASP A 63 -34.08 4.31 13.40
N THR A 64 -34.89 3.32 13.79
CA THR A 64 -35.08 2.95 15.20
C THR A 64 -33.79 2.46 15.85
N MET A 65 -33.05 1.60 15.14
CA MET A 65 -31.74 1.10 15.58
C MET A 65 -30.71 2.23 15.58
N ARG A 66 -30.72 3.07 14.55
CA ARG A 66 -29.79 4.19 14.42
C ARG A 66 -29.91 5.21 15.54
N ASN A 67 -31.14 5.53 15.95
CA ASN A 67 -31.41 6.44 17.08
C ASN A 67 -30.79 5.96 18.39
N SER A 68 -30.65 4.64 18.57
CA SER A 68 -30.02 4.05 19.76
C SER A 68 -28.49 4.16 19.76
N ILE A 69 -27.88 4.44 18.60
CA ILE A 69 -26.42 4.57 18.40
C ILE A 69 -26.04 5.91 17.78
N GLN A 70 -26.75 6.98 18.16
CA GLN A 70 -26.63 8.30 17.54
C GLN A 70 -25.19 8.81 17.49
N ASN A 71 -24.41 8.63 18.56
CA ASN A 71 -23.02 9.07 18.62
C ASN A 71 -22.13 8.40 17.54
N ILE A 72 -22.39 7.12 17.24
CA ILE A 72 -21.65 6.36 16.22
C ILE A 72 -22.15 6.76 14.83
N ALA A 73 -23.46 6.93 14.67
CA ALA A 73 -24.06 7.41 13.43
C ALA A 73 -23.54 8.81 13.04
N SER A 74 -23.39 9.74 13.99
CA SER A 74 -22.81 11.07 13.76
C SER A 74 -21.34 10.99 13.34
N LYS A 75 -20.54 10.10 13.95
CA LYS A 75 -19.15 9.86 13.54
C LYS A 75 -19.07 9.27 12.14
N GLU A 76 -19.93 8.29 11.81
CA GLU A 76 -20.00 7.76 10.46
C GLU A 76 -20.35 8.87 9.47
N LEU A 77 -21.37 9.69 9.75
CA LEU A 77 -21.78 10.79 8.88
C LEU A 77 -20.62 11.74 8.56
N GLN A 78 -19.85 12.15 9.57
CA GLN A 78 -18.67 12.99 9.38
C GLN A 78 -17.62 12.32 8.49
N LEU A 79 -17.33 11.04 8.74
CA LEU A 79 -16.40 10.27 7.93
C LEU A 79 -16.88 10.11 6.49
N ARG A 80 -18.18 9.89 6.27
CA ARG A 80 -18.76 9.75 4.92
C ARG A 80 -18.76 11.07 4.14
N LYS A 81 -18.99 12.21 4.81
CA LYS A 81 -18.84 13.53 4.21
C LYS A 81 -17.39 13.76 3.76
N ALA A 82 -16.42 13.52 4.64
CA ALA A 82 -14.99 13.62 4.32
C ALA A 82 -14.58 12.65 3.19
N GLN A 83 -15.08 11.41 3.22
CA GLN A 83 -14.83 10.42 2.17
C GLN A 83 -15.39 10.86 0.82
N SER A 84 -16.54 11.55 0.81
CA SER A 84 -17.17 12.07 -0.41
C SER A 84 -16.38 13.24 -0.98
N THR A 85 -15.92 14.17 -0.14
CA THR A 85 -15.08 15.30 -0.59
C THR A 85 -13.72 14.81 -1.12
N GLU A 86 -13.07 13.89 -0.41
CA GLU A 86 -11.80 13.30 -0.84
C GLU A 86 -11.97 12.51 -2.15
N ALA A 87 -13.07 11.76 -2.30
CA ALA A 87 -13.35 11.04 -3.54
C ALA A 87 -13.55 11.99 -4.74
N LEU A 88 -14.18 13.15 -4.55
CA LEU A 88 -14.29 14.17 -5.60
C LEU A 88 -12.93 14.78 -5.96
N GLU A 89 -12.08 15.05 -4.96
CA GLU A 89 -10.72 15.53 -5.20
C GLU A 89 -9.87 14.50 -5.96
N ASP A 90 -10.00 13.21 -5.61
CA ASP A 90 -9.35 12.11 -6.32
C ASP A 90 -9.76 12.06 -7.80
N ILE A 91 -11.06 12.26 -8.11
CA ILE A 91 -11.59 12.34 -9.47
C ILE A 91 -10.99 13.54 -10.21
N ARG A 92 -11.03 14.73 -9.61
CA ARG A 92 -10.46 15.97 -10.18
C ARG A 92 -8.98 15.79 -10.48
N ARG A 93 -8.21 15.32 -9.49
CA ARG A 93 -6.78 15.05 -9.61
C ARG A 93 -6.50 14.05 -10.73
N GLY A 94 -7.28 12.97 -10.82
CA GLY A 94 -7.17 11.99 -11.91
C GLY A 94 -7.37 12.61 -13.30
N HIS A 95 -8.38 13.47 -13.46
CA HIS A 95 -8.61 14.16 -14.72
C HIS A 95 -7.52 15.18 -15.06
N ARG A 96 -7.01 15.95 -14.09
CA ARG A 96 -5.87 16.86 -14.31
C ARG A 96 -4.65 16.07 -14.80
N MET A 97 -4.36 14.92 -14.21
CA MET A 97 -3.29 14.03 -14.68
C MET A 97 -3.53 13.55 -16.12
N ILE A 98 -4.76 13.17 -16.49
CA ILE A 98 -5.11 12.77 -17.87
C ILE A 98 -4.87 13.92 -18.85
N THR A 99 -5.27 15.14 -18.50
CA THR A 99 -5.06 16.34 -19.32
C THR A 99 -3.59 16.64 -19.52
N GLY A 100 -2.79 16.65 -18.44
CA GLY A 100 -1.34 16.84 -18.54
C GLY A 100 -0.64 15.74 -19.35
N LEU A 101 -1.08 14.48 -19.19
CA LEU A 101 -0.56 13.37 -19.98
C LEU A 101 -0.90 13.52 -21.48
N ALA A 102 -2.07 14.06 -21.82
CA ALA A 102 -2.46 14.34 -23.20
C ALA A 102 -1.63 15.46 -23.82
N GLN A 103 -1.37 16.54 -23.08
CA GLN A 103 -0.44 17.59 -23.49
C GLN A 103 0.97 17.02 -23.69
N PHE A 104 1.46 16.21 -22.74
CA PHE A 104 2.76 15.55 -22.85
C PHE A 104 2.86 14.65 -24.10
N LYS A 105 1.82 13.83 -24.36
CA LYS A 105 1.76 12.98 -25.56
C LYS A 105 1.85 13.81 -26.83
N LYS A 106 1.06 14.89 -26.92
CA LYS A 106 1.01 15.79 -28.09
C LYS A 106 2.37 16.43 -28.37
N LEU A 107 3.08 16.86 -27.31
CA LEU A 107 4.35 17.57 -27.43
C LEU A 107 5.55 16.63 -27.65
N ASN A 108 5.54 15.43 -27.06
CA ASN A 108 6.76 14.60 -26.95
C ASN A 108 6.68 13.23 -27.65
N ILE A 109 5.49 12.73 -27.99
CA ILE A 109 5.29 11.33 -28.44
C ILE A 109 4.67 11.28 -29.84
N CYS A 110 4.19 12.39 -30.39
CA CYS A 110 3.77 12.47 -31.78
C CYS A 110 4.96 12.12 -32.70
N GLY A 111 4.87 10.98 -33.40
CA GLY A 111 5.95 10.44 -34.23
C GLY A 111 6.81 9.34 -33.57
N ALA A 112 6.59 9.05 -32.28
CA ALA A 112 7.26 7.94 -31.60
C ALA A 112 6.65 6.58 -31.99
N GLY A 113 7.48 5.52 -32.00
CA GLY A 113 7.08 4.18 -32.38
C GLY A 113 6.02 3.53 -31.46
N ASN A 114 5.46 2.39 -31.91
CA ASN A 114 4.36 1.69 -31.25
C ASN A 114 4.56 1.42 -29.75
N LYS A 115 5.79 1.13 -29.32
CA LYS A 115 6.12 0.84 -27.91
C LYS A 115 5.80 2.01 -26.97
N ALA A 116 6.11 3.24 -27.36
CA ALA A 116 5.82 4.43 -26.54
C ALA A 116 4.31 4.68 -26.46
N ASN A 117 3.60 4.53 -27.58
CA ASN A 117 2.15 4.68 -27.62
C ASN A 117 1.41 3.64 -26.76
N THR A 118 1.84 2.38 -26.79
CA THR A 118 1.25 1.33 -25.94
C THR A 118 1.47 1.61 -24.46
N ARG A 119 2.69 2.02 -24.06
CA ARG A 119 2.98 2.40 -22.66
C ARG A 119 2.09 3.55 -22.18
N MET A 120 1.91 4.56 -23.02
CA MET A 120 1.02 5.69 -22.72
C MET A 120 -0.42 5.23 -22.54
N ARG A 121 -0.93 4.37 -23.43
CA ARG A 121 -2.27 3.80 -23.30
C ARG A 121 -2.45 3.05 -21.98
N THR A 122 -1.49 2.22 -21.59
CA THR A 122 -1.52 1.53 -20.29
C THR A 122 -1.56 2.51 -19.11
N LEU A 123 -0.87 3.65 -19.19
CA LEU A 123 -0.95 4.69 -18.16
C LEU A 123 -2.33 5.36 -18.12
N TYR A 124 -2.92 5.67 -19.28
CA TYR A 124 -4.30 6.17 -19.36
C TYR A 124 -5.30 5.19 -18.74
N ASP A 125 -5.22 3.91 -19.10
CA ASP A 125 -6.14 2.89 -18.58
C ASP A 125 -6.05 2.77 -17.04
N ARG A 126 -4.83 2.87 -16.48
CA ARG A 126 -4.62 2.88 -15.03
C ARG A 126 -5.22 4.12 -14.36
N LEU A 127 -5.06 5.30 -14.95
CA LEU A 127 -5.66 6.53 -14.45
C LEU A 127 -7.18 6.47 -14.52
N GLN A 128 -7.74 5.99 -15.63
CA GLN A 128 -9.18 5.80 -15.80
C GLN A 128 -9.75 4.83 -14.76
N ALA A 129 -9.08 3.69 -14.53
CA ALA A 129 -9.47 2.74 -13.49
C ALA A 129 -9.37 3.34 -12.07
N ARG A 130 -8.46 4.29 -11.84
CA ARG A 130 -8.40 5.02 -10.55
C ARG A 130 -9.57 6.00 -10.42
N ILE A 131 -9.89 6.75 -11.47
CA ILE A 131 -11.05 7.66 -11.50
C ILE A 131 -12.33 6.89 -11.24
N GLN A 132 -12.54 5.74 -11.90
CA GLN A 132 -13.74 4.93 -11.70
C GLN A 132 -13.84 4.40 -10.27
N ARG A 133 -12.73 3.97 -9.66
CA ARG A 133 -12.71 3.56 -8.25
C ARG A 133 -13.07 4.71 -7.31
N ALA A 134 -12.58 5.93 -7.59
CA ALA A 134 -12.94 7.12 -6.83
C ALA A 134 -14.42 7.48 -7.02
N ALA A 135 -14.97 7.38 -8.24
CA ALA A 135 -16.39 7.56 -8.51
C ALA A 135 -17.27 6.57 -7.74
N ASN A 136 -16.90 5.28 -7.74
CA ASN A 136 -17.61 4.26 -6.95
C ASN A 136 -17.58 4.58 -5.45
N ARG A 137 -16.43 5.05 -4.94
CA ARG A 137 -16.29 5.49 -3.54
C ARG A 137 -17.19 6.69 -3.24
N TYR A 138 -17.25 7.66 -4.15
CA TYR A 138 -18.13 8.81 -4.02
C TYR A 138 -19.60 8.40 -3.95
N TRP A 139 -20.05 7.53 -4.87
CA TRP A 139 -21.43 7.06 -4.88
C TRP A 139 -21.79 6.31 -3.59
N ALA A 140 -20.94 5.37 -3.14
CA ALA A 140 -21.17 4.62 -1.92
C ALA A 140 -21.17 5.52 -0.66
N ALA A 141 -20.26 6.50 -0.60
CA ALA A 141 -20.20 7.43 0.51
C ALA A 141 -21.40 8.38 0.52
N ARG A 142 -21.79 8.92 -0.63
CA ARG A 142 -22.95 9.81 -0.77
C ARG A 142 -24.25 9.09 -0.43
N ASP A 143 -24.43 7.85 -0.86
CA ASP A 143 -25.60 7.04 -0.49
C ASP A 143 -25.70 6.87 1.03
N ALA A 144 -24.57 6.58 1.70
CA ALA A 144 -24.53 6.52 3.16
C ALA A 144 -24.87 7.87 3.82
N VAL A 145 -24.36 9.00 3.29
CA VAL A 145 -24.74 10.34 3.79
C VAL A 145 -26.24 10.59 3.60
N GLN A 146 -26.79 10.22 2.44
CA GLN A 146 -28.22 10.38 2.13
C GLN A 146 -29.12 9.58 3.09
N GLN A 147 -28.70 8.38 3.47
CA GLN A 147 -29.41 7.57 4.46
C GLN A 147 -29.35 8.22 5.84
N LEU A 148 -28.18 8.69 6.27
CA LEU A 148 -27.94 9.25 7.61
C LEU A 148 -28.55 10.64 7.83
N GLU A 149 -28.58 11.48 6.81
CA GLU A 149 -29.07 12.86 6.88
C GLU A 149 -29.79 13.25 5.57
N PRO A 150 -31.08 12.91 5.40
CA PRO A 150 -31.80 13.15 4.16
C PRO A 150 -31.92 14.63 3.75
N ASP A 151 -32.14 15.52 4.71
CA ASP A 151 -32.45 16.95 4.50
C ASP A 151 -31.27 17.90 4.82
N GLY A 152 -30.05 17.41 4.69
CA GLY A 152 -28.87 18.19 5.07
C GLY A 152 -28.42 19.19 4.00
N LEU A 153 -27.85 20.31 4.46
CA LEU A 153 -27.21 21.33 3.60
C LEU A 153 -26.04 20.77 2.75
N TRP A 154 -25.54 19.59 3.11
CA TRP A 154 -24.51 18.88 2.36
C TRP A 154 -24.92 18.59 0.91
N ALA A 155 -26.22 18.48 0.61
CA ALA A 155 -26.74 18.19 -0.73
C ALA A 155 -26.37 19.27 -1.76
N ALA A 156 -26.15 20.51 -1.32
CA ALA A 156 -25.70 21.60 -2.19
C ALA A 156 -24.25 21.39 -2.68
N GLN A 157 -23.39 20.83 -1.81
CA GLN A 157 -21.97 20.60 -2.07
C GLN A 157 -21.69 19.21 -2.69
N LEU A 158 -22.37 18.16 -2.22
CA LEU A 158 -22.21 16.78 -2.68
C LEU A 158 -23.39 16.38 -3.58
N ARG A 159 -23.38 16.89 -4.82
CA ARG A 159 -24.43 16.63 -5.80
C ARG A 159 -24.37 15.20 -6.34
N PRO A 160 -25.49 14.63 -6.85
CA PRO A 160 -25.45 13.37 -7.59
C PRO A 160 -24.43 13.44 -8.74
N LEU A 161 -23.54 12.46 -8.82
CA LEU A 161 -22.49 12.39 -9.85
C LEU A 161 -22.98 11.48 -10.98
N ASN A 162 -23.37 12.06 -12.11
CA ASN A 162 -23.74 11.28 -13.30
C ASN A 162 -22.50 10.86 -14.08
N SER A 163 -22.61 9.82 -14.91
CA SER A 163 -21.50 9.41 -15.78
C SER A 163 -21.04 10.53 -16.74
N GLY A 164 -21.92 11.47 -17.06
CA GLY A 164 -21.59 12.64 -17.88
C GLY A 164 -20.77 13.71 -17.15
N ASP A 165 -20.77 13.70 -15.82
CA ASP A 165 -20.04 14.67 -14.99
C ASP A 165 -18.57 14.29 -14.79
N ILE A 166 -18.22 13.01 -14.99
CA ILE A 166 -16.86 12.49 -14.84
C ILE A 166 -16.02 12.89 -16.06
N ARG A 167 -15.67 14.18 -16.13
CA ARG A 167 -14.94 14.79 -17.24
C ARG A 167 -13.90 15.80 -16.76
N GLY A 168 -12.92 16.06 -17.62
CA GLY A 168 -11.88 17.03 -17.36
C GLY A 168 -12.38 18.49 -17.32
N PRO A 169 -11.57 19.41 -16.77
CA PRO A 169 -11.95 20.81 -16.59
C PRO A 169 -11.99 21.62 -17.90
N GLY A 170 -11.34 21.13 -18.96
CA GLY A 170 -11.22 21.83 -20.23
C GLY A 170 -11.57 20.97 -21.44
N ARG A 171 -11.59 21.61 -22.62
CA ARG A 171 -11.97 20.94 -23.86
C ARG A 171 -10.89 19.95 -24.30
N GLN A 172 -11.19 18.66 -24.25
CA GLN A 172 -10.29 17.61 -24.73
C GLN A 172 -10.63 17.31 -26.20
N PRO A 173 -9.72 17.55 -27.15
CA PRO A 173 -10.03 17.47 -28.58
C PRO A 173 -10.39 16.04 -29.03
N ASP A 174 -9.92 15.03 -28.30
CA ASP A 174 -10.15 13.61 -28.59
C ASP A 174 -11.38 13.02 -27.86
N ASP A 175 -12.11 13.81 -27.04
CA ASP A 175 -13.31 13.34 -26.36
C ASP A 175 -14.52 13.42 -27.31
N PRO A 176 -15.07 12.29 -27.80
CA PRO A 176 -16.14 12.28 -28.80
C PRO A 176 -17.41 12.99 -28.32
N VAL A 177 -17.61 13.13 -27.01
CA VAL A 177 -18.76 13.85 -26.46
C VAL A 177 -18.58 15.37 -26.54
N GLN A 178 -17.35 15.85 -26.44
CA GLN A 178 -17.02 17.29 -26.50
C GLN A 178 -16.88 17.80 -27.94
N VAL A 179 -16.57 16.92 -28.90
CA VAL A 179 -16.59 17.27 -30.33
C VAL A 179 -18.02 17.57 -30.82
N ARG A 180 -19.04 16.91 -30.25
CA ARG A 180 -20.44 17.04 -30.67
C ARG A 180 -21.15 18.30 -30.17
N LYS A 181 -20.78 18.85 -29.00
CA LYS A 181 -21.37 20.09 -28.46
C LYS A 181 -20.58 21.32 -28.94
N ARG A 182 -21.27 22.33 -29.51
CA ARG A 182 -20.66 23.61 -29.91
C ARG A 182 -20.20 24.47 -28.72
N ARG A 183 -20.74 24.26 -27.52
CA ARG A 183 -20.37 24.94 -26.27
C ARG A 183 -19.93 23.91 -25.23
N PHE A 184 -18.75 24.13 -24.63
CA PHE A 184 -18.24 23.31 -23.54
C PHE A 184 -18.93 23.77 -22.24
N GLU A 185 -19.71 22.89 -21.63
CA GLU A 185 -20.30 23.11 -20.30
C GLU A 185 -19.40 22.40 -19.29
N GLN A 186 -18.76 23.17 -18.42
CA GLN A 186 -17.90 22.62 -17.38
C GLN A 186 -18.76 21.81 -16.38
N SER A 187 -18.31 20.60 -16.03
CA SER A 187 -19.03 19.80 -15.04
C SER A 187 -19.01 20.50 -13.67
N TRP A 188 -20.11 20.35 -12.93
CA TRP A 188 -20.29 20.91 -11.59
C TRP A 188 -19.18 20.50 -10.61
N ILE A 189 -18.52 19.36 -10.86
CA ILE A 189 -17.40 18.91 -10.04
C ILE A 189 -16.25 19.94 -10.05
N TRP A 190 -16.17 20.82 -11.04
CA TRP A 190 -15.17 21.89 -11.10
C TRP A 190 -15.69 23.26 -10.65
N SER A 191 -17.02 23.45 -10.62
CA SER A 191 -17.64 24.76 -10.32
C SER A 191 -17.72 25.09 -8.82
N VAL A 192 -17.42 24.13 -7.92
CA VAL A 192 -17.52 24.35 -6.46
C VAL A 192 -16.60 25.49 -5.99
N ALA A 193 -15.40 25.62 -6.58
CA ALA A 193 -14.46 26.69 -6.26
C ALA A 193 -14.83 28.07 -6.86
N GLN A 194 -15.53 28.09 -8.01
CA GLN A 194 -15.97 29.33 -8.66
C GLN A 194 -17.00 30.11 -7.83
N SER A 195 -17.74 29.44 -6.95
CA SER A 195 -18.68 30.12 -6.02
C SER A 195 -17.99 31.06 -5.02
N LEU A 196 -16.67 30.97 -4.89
CA LEU A 196 -15.82 31.83 -4.05
C LEU A 196 -15.08 32.92 -4.85
N GLY A 197 -15.38 33.10 -6.14
CA GLY A 197 -14.91 34.24 -6.94
C GLY A 197 -13.43 34.22 -7.35
N LYS A 198 -12.76 33.07 -7.30
CA LYS A 198 -11.35 32.93 -7.70
C LYS A 198 -11.23 32.06 -8.96
N ASP A 199 -10.57 32.56 -9.99
CA ASP A 199 -10.18 31.79 -11.20
C ASP A 199 -9.06 30.80 -10.85
N THR A 200 -9.35 29.82 -9.99
CA THR A 200 -8.36 28.89 -9.41
C THR A 200 -8.03 27.70 -10.31
N THR A 201 -8.79 27.46 -11.39
CA THR A 201 -8.72 26.17 -12.08
C THR A 201 -7.39 25.88 -12.77
N GLU A 202 -6.69 26.91 -13.26
CA GLU A 202 -5.37 26.76 -13.89
C GLU A 202 -4.25 26.67 -12.85
N GLU A 203 -4.28 27.53 -11.83
CA GLU A 203 -3.35 27.47 -10.67
C GLU A 203 -3.44 26.09 -9.97
N GLU A 204 -4.66 25.62 -9.70
CA GLU A 204 -4.90 24.28 -9.13
C GLU A 204 -4.44 23.15 -10.05
N PHE A 205 -4.53 23.33 -11.37
CA PHE A 205 -4.02 22.37 -12.34
C PHE A 205 -2.50 22.27 -12.25
N ASP A 206 -1.81 23.41 -12.25
CA ASP A 206 -0.37 23.50 -12.15
C ASP A 206 0.14 22.94 -10.83
N ASP A 207 -0.48 23.30 -9.71
CA ASP A 207 -0.11 22.78 -8.39
C ASP A 207 -0.33 21.28 -8.28
N THR A 208 -1.43 20.77 -8.85
CA THR A 208 -1.65 19.32 -8.95
C THR A 208 -0.53 18.66 -9.77
N MET A 209 -0.14 19.27 -10.88
CA MET A 209 0.91 18.73 -11.76
C MET A 209 2.28 18.74 -11.08
N ARG A 210 2.64 19.82 -10.39
CA ARG A 210 3.89 19.94 -9.61
C ARG A 210 3.94 18.89 -8.50
N ALA A 211 2.85 18.72 -7.75
CA ALA A 211 2.76 17.71 -6.70
C ALA A 211 2.89 16.28 -7.25
N GLU A 212 2.27 16.00 -8.39
CA GLU A 212 2.41 14.70 -9.04
C GLU A 212 3.80 14.46 -9.62
N TRP A 213 4.39 15.48 -10.24
CA TRP A 213 5.77 15.40 -10.70
C TRP A 213 6.74 15.11 -9.53
N ALA A 214 6.61 15.83 -8.41
CA ALA A 214 7.43 15.62 -7.23
C ALA A 214 7.27 14.19 -6.68
N LYS A 215 6.04 13.67 -6.59
CA LYS A 215 5.77 12.28 -6.18
C LYS A 215 6.38 11.27 -7.15
N MET A 216 6.29 11.49 -8.45
CA MET A 216 6.83 10.58 -9.46
C MET A 216 8.37 10.61 -9.45
N ARG A 217 8.97 11.78 -9.26
CA ARG A 217 10.42 11.94 -9.08
C ARG A 217 10.90 11.22 -7.82
N ALA A 218 10.26 11.46 -6.68
CA ALA A 218 10.61 10.77 -5.43
C ALA A 218 10.47 9.23 -5.54
N ARG A 219 9.47 8.73 -6.29
CA ARG A 219 9.35 7.28 -6.57
C ARG A 219 10.48 6.75 -7.45
N ARG A 220 10.90 7.52 -8.45
CA ARG A 220 12.05 7.16 -9.30
C ARG A 220 13.32 7.11 -8.46
N ASP A 221 13.57 8.15 -7.66
CA ASP A 221 14.78 8.26 -6.84
C ASP A 221 14.83 7.13 -5.81
N ARG A 222 13.71 6.84 -5.13
CA ARG A 222 13.59 5.68 -4.24
C ARG A 222 13.82 4.37 -5.00
N TRP A 223 13.26 4.19 -6.19
CA TRP A 223 13.49 2.97 -6.96
C TRP A 223 14.96 2.78 -7.33
N GLU A 224 15.67 3.86 -7.62
CA GLU A 224 17.10 3.85 -7.89
C GLU A 224 17.92 3.48 -6.64
N GLU A 225 17.50 3.97 -5.47
CA GLU A 225 18.05 3.58 -4.17
C GLU A 225 17.78 2.10 -3.86
N GLU A 226 16.53 1.67 -3.93
CA GLU A 226 16.10 0.27 -3.72
C GLU A 226 16.88 -0.69 -4.62
N TYR A 227 17.13 -0.32 -5.87
CA TYR A 227 17.95 -1.12 -6.78
C TYR A 227 19.38 -1.31 -6.26
N ARG A 228 20.01 -0.25 -5.73
CA ARG A 228 21.35 -0.35 -5.11
C ARG A 228 21.30 -1.16 -3.82
N LEU A 229 20.29 -0.92 -2.98
CA LEU A 229 20.11 -1.63 -1.71
C LEU A 229 19.94 -3.12 -1.92
N VAL A 230 19.13 -3.56 -2.88
CA VAL A 230 18.93 -4.98 -3.18
C VAL A 230 20.25 -5.67 -3.57
N LEU A 231 21.12 -4.99 -4.34
CA LEU A 231 22.45 -5.53 -4.68
C LEU A 231 23.35 -5.67 -3.45
N GLU A 232 23.32 -4.69 -2.55
CA GLU A 232 24.06 -4.76 -1.28
C GLU A 232 23.47 -5.79 -0.31
N GLU A 233 22.15 -5.94 -0.24
CA GLU A 233 21.48 -6.98 0.55
C GLU A 233 21.85 -8.38 0.06
N MET A 234 21.92 -8.60 -1.26
CA MET A 234 22.42 -9.85 -1.83
C MET A 234 23.87 -10.12 -1.38
N ARG A 235 24.74 -9.09 -1.45
CA ARG A 235 26.13 -9.19 -0.97
C ARG A 235 26.20 -9.53 0.51
N TRP A 236 25.50 -8.78 1.34
CA TRP A 236 25.47 -8.94 2.79
C TRP A 236 24.90 -10.28 3.20
N THR A 237 23.87 -10.78 2.53
CA THR A 237 23.31 -12.11 2.79
C THR A 237 24.38 -13.19 2.62
N ILE A 238 25.14 -13.13 1.53
CA ILE A 238 26.21 -14.10 1.27
C ILE A 238 27.36 -13.94 2.26
N ALA A 239 27.80 -12.69 2.52
CA ALA A 239 28.86 -12.40 3.47
C ALA A 239 28.50 -12.91 4.88
N TYR A 240 27.28 -12.62 5.34
CA TYR A 240 26.77 -13.08 6.63
C TYR A 240 26.71 -14.61 6.71
N LEU A 241 26.16 -15.29 5.69
CA LEU A 241 26.07 -16.75 5.69
C LEU A 241 27.46 -17.40 5.78
N ARG A 242 28.42 -16.89 5.00
CA ARG A 242 29.82 -17.37 5.02
C ARG A 242 30.50 -17.09 6.36
N TRP A 243 30.38 -15.87 6.87
CA TRP A 243 30.91 -15.50 8.19
C TRP A 243 30.31 -16.39 9.29
N LYS A 244 28.99 -16.59 9.28
CA LYS A 244 28.31 -17.42 10.28
C LYS A 244 28.72 -18.89 10.16
N ALA A 245 29.00 -19.38 8.95
CA ALA A 245 29.54 -20.71 8.74
C ALA A 245 30.96 -20.85 9.33
N LEU A 246 31.83 -19.85 9.15
CA LEU A 246 33.15 -19.80 9.81
C LEU A 246 33.03 -19.76 11.34
N TRP A 247 32.11 -18.95 11.86
CA TRP A 247 31.82 -18.88 13.29
C TRP A 247 31.39 -20.25 13.85
N TRP A 248 30.52 -20.99 13.15
CA TRP A 248 30.14 -22.34 13.57
C TRP A 248 31.32 -23.32 13.53
N ARG A 249 32.21 -23.21 12.54
CA ARG A 249 33.44 -24.02 12.51
C ARG A 249 34.35 -23.73 13.70
N SER A 250 34.46 -22.47 14.15
CA SER A 250 35.24 -22.12 15.34
C SER A 250 34.60 -22.64 16.63
N GLN A 251 33.26 -22.69 16.70
CA GLN A 251 32.56 -23.29 17.86
C GLN A 251 32.80 -24.79 18.00
N ALA A 252 33.12 -25.49 16.90
CA ALA A 252 33.26 -26.94 16.89
C ALA A 252 34.39 -27.48 17.80
N TYR A 253 35.34 -26.61 18.20
CA TYR A 253 36.51 -26.95 19.01
C TYR A 253 36.59 -26.24 20.37
N ARG A 254 35.56 -25.45 20.73
CA ARG A 254 35.59 -24.61 21.94
C ARG A 254 35.39 -25.36 23.26
N ARG A 255 34.78 -26.54 23.25
CA ARG A 255 34.52 -27.34 24.47
C ARG A 255 35.26 -28.67 24.38
N ASN A 256 36.46 -28.73 24.95
CA ASN A 256 37.25 -29.96 25.07
C ASN A 256 37.19 -30.58 26.47
N ASP A 257 36.55 -29.91 27.45
CA ASP A 257 36.58 -30.28 28.87
C ASP A 257 35.47 -31.26 29.31
N ALA A 258 34.85 -31.97 28.35
CA ALA A 258 33.71 -32.86 28.61
C ALA A 258 34.01 -34.33 28.22
N ASP A 259 33.23 -35.26 28.78
CA ASP A 259 33.26 -36.69 28.44
C ASP A 259 33.25 -36.92 26.92
N LYS A 260 34.14 -37.80 26.41
CA LYS A 260 34.48 -37.98 24.97
C LYS A 260 33.31 -38.03 23.97
N ILE A 261 32.10 -38.42 24.37
CA ILE A 261 30.92 -38.53 23.52
C ILE A 261 30.25 -37.15 23.27
N MET A 262 30.18 -36.31 24.31
CA MET A 262 29.58 -34.98 24.26
C MET A 262 30.28 -34.02 23.27
N PRO A 263 31.62 -33.87 23.24
CA PRO A 263 32.31 -32.98 22.31
C PRO A 263 32.23 -33.48 20.87
N GLN A 264 32.12 -34.79 20.63
CA GLN A 264 31.91 -35.34 19.29
C GLN A 264 30.53 -34.94 18.73
N GLY A 265 29.47 -35.02 19.54
CA GLY A 265 28.13 -34.57 19.15
C GLY A 265 28.06 -33.07 18.88
N LEU A 266 28.66 -32.25 19.76
CA LEU A 266 28.74 -30.80 19.59
C LEU A 266 29.52 -30.41 18.34
N LYS A 267 30.66 -31.06 18.09
CA LYS A 267 31.46 -30.88 16.87
C LYS A 267 30.65 -31.22 15.62
N ALA A 268 29.99 -32.38 15.62
CA ALA A 268 29.17 -32.82 14.49
C ALA A 268 28.02 -31.84 14.20
N TYR A 269 27.35 -31.34 15.25
CA TYR A 269 26.29 -30.35 15.12
C TYR A 269 26.80 -29.01 14.55
N ALA A 270 27.90 -28.48 15.11
CA ALA A 270 28.50 -27.23 14.65
C ALA A 270 28.94 -27.30 13.19
N LEU A 271 29.59 -28.40 12.78
CA LEU A 271 29.98 -28.63 11.39
C LEU A 271 28.78 -28.78 10.46
N ARG A 272 27.70 -29.43 10.92
CA ARG A 272 26.44 -29.51 10.15
C ARG A 272 25.82 -28.13 9.94
N GLN A 273 25.80 -27.27 10.96
CA GLN A 273 25.30 -25.89 10.83
C GLN A 273 26.14 -25.07 9.86
N ALA A 274 27.47 -25.17 9.94
CA ALA A 274 28.36 -24.52 8.97
C ALA A 274 28.07 -24.96 7.53
N HIS A 275 27.95 -26.27 7.30
CA HIS A 275 27.64 -26.81 5.97
C HIS A 275 26.28 -26.32 5.43
N LEU A 276 25.25 -26.24 6.29
CA LEU A 276 23.93 -25.72 5.89
C LEU A 276 24.02 -24.26 5.43
N LEU A 277 24.74 -23.43 6.17
CA LEU A 277 24.90 -22.00 5.85
C LEU A 277 25.69 -21.79 4.54
N ASP A 278 26.76 -22.57 4.32
CA ASP A 278 27.48 -22.53 3.06
C ASP A 278 26.60 -22.98 1.89
N SER A 279 25.82 -24.06 2.08
CA SER A 279 24.88 -24.54 1.07
C SER A 279 23.82 -23.50 0.72
N LEU A 280 23.30 -22.76 1.72
CA LEU A 280 22.40 -21.62 1.51
C LEU A 280 23.07 -20.51 0.71
N ALA A 281 24.32 -20.14 1.04
CA ALA A 281 25.07 -19.13 0.30
C ALA A 281 25.27 -19.53 -1.17
N THR A 282 25.66 -20.78 -1.42
CA THR A 282 25.78 -21.31 -2.80
C THR A 282 24.44 -21.31 -3.53
N SER A 283 23.35 -21.68 -2.85
CA SER A 283 22.00 -21.67 -3.44
C SER A 283 21.55 -20.26 -3.82
N CYS A 284 21.80 -19.27 -2.95
CA CYS A 284 21.57 -17.86 -3.23
C CYS A 284 22.33 -17.39 -4.48
N ILE A 285 23.63 -17.66 -4.55
CA ILE A 285 24.47 -17.31 -5.72
C ILE A 285 23.93 -17.98 -6.99
N ALA A 286 23.63 -19.28 -6.95
CA ALA A 286 23.11 -20.01 -8.10
C ALA A 286 21.77 -19.45 -8.61
N ARG A 287 20.95 -18.88 -7.72
CA ARG A 287 19.68 -18.26 -8.09
C ARG A 287 19.84 -16.84 -8.62
N TRP A 288 20.76 -16.05 -8.06
CA TRP A 288 20.92 -14.63 -8.39
C TRP A 288 21.87 -14.38 -9.57
N ALA A 289 22.90 -15.20 -9.76
CA ALA A 289 23.88 -15.00 -10.82
C ALA A 289 23.29 -14.96 -12.25
N PRO A 290 22.35 -15.86 -12.63
CA PRO A 290 21.74 -15.81 -13.96
C PRO A 290 20.94 -14.52 -14.20
N THR A 291 20.21 -14.06 -13.19
CA THR A 291 19.41 -12.84 -13.27
C THR A 291 20.28 -11.59 -13.37
N LEU A 292 21.37 -11.53 -12.61
CA LEU A 292 22.29 -10.39 -12.63
C LEU A 292 23.07 -10.34 -13.96
N SER A 293 23.51 -11.49 -14.47
CA SER A 293 24.20 -11.58 -15.76
C SER A 293 23.29 -11.18 -16.93
N ALA A 294 21.99 -11.51 -16.90
CA ALA A 294 21.04 -11.11 -17.94
C ALA A 294 20.86 -9.59 -18.01
N GLU A 295 21.00 -8.90 -16.88
CA GLU A 295 20.97 -7.43 -16.77
C GLU A 295 22.34 -6.77 -16.96
N GLY A 296 23.39 -7.55 -17.26
CA GLY A 296 24.75 -7.05 -17.49
C GLY A 296 25.51 -6.66 -16.21
N ILE A 297 25.07 -7.13 -15.05
CA ILE A 297 25.66 -6.84 -13.74
C ILE A 297 26.60 -8.00 -13.36
N VAL A 298 27.85 -7.69 -13.04
CA VAL A 298 28.84 -8.67 -12.55
C VAL A 298 29.33 -8.24 -11.17
N PRO A 299 28.68 -8.70 -10.09
CA PRO A 299 29.10 -8.38 -8.73
C PRO A 299 30.39 -9.12 -8.33
N SER A 300 31.29 -8.43 -7.62
CA SER A 300 32.57 -9.00 -7.14
C SER A 300 32.39 -10.23 -6.25
N TRP A 301 31.36 -10.24 -5.40
CA TRP A 301 31.11 -11.29 -4.41
C TRP A 301 30.65 -12.64 -5.00
N ILE A 302 30.33 -12.70 -6.30
CA ILE A 302 30.00 -13.97 -6.98
C ILE A 302 31.25 -14.86 -7.18
N GLY A 303 32.45 -14.26 -7.17
CA GLY A 303 33.73 -14.97 -7.38
C GLY A 303 34.65 -15.04 -6.16
N ASP A 304 34.41 -14.24 -5.12
CA ASP A 304 35.34 -14.15 -3.99
C ASP A 304 35.41 -15.47 -3.19
N PRO A 305 36.60 -16.10 -3.09
CA PRO A 305 36.82 -17.22 -2.18
C PRO A 305 36.71 -16.75 -0.72
N ILE A 306 36.40 -17.69 0.17
CA ILE A 306 36.12 -17.53 1.61
C ILE A 306 37.28 -16.86 2.41
N SER A 307 38.40 -16.53 1.77
CA SER A 307 39.68 -16.20 2.41
C SER A 307 39.86 -14.77 2.93
N ASN A 308 39.03 -13.79 2.53
CA ASN A 308 39.33 -12.36 2.77
C ASN A 308 38.46 -11.69 3.85
N PHE A 309 37.76 -12.47 4.68
CA PHE A 309 37.16 -11.93 5.90
C PHE A 309 38.09 -12.25 7.07
N GLU A 310 39.10 -11.40 7.29
CA GLU A 310 39.79 -11.35 8.58
C GLU A 310 38.76 -10.85 9.61
N PRO A 311 38.40 -11.65 10.61
CA PRO A 311 37.61 -11.14 11.72
C PRO A 311 38.46 -10.10 12.45
N ASP A 312 37.97 -8.87 12.56
CA ASP A 312 38.50 -7.92 13.52
C ASP A 312 38.55 -8.62 14.88
N GLN A 313 39.75 -8.70 15.44
CA GLN A 313 39.96 -9.23 16.77
C GLN A 313 39.34 -8.21 17.72
N GLU A 314 38.17 -8.54 18.28
CA GLU A 314 37.64 -7.87 19.45
C GLU A 314 38.72 -7.96 20.54
N GLU A 315 39.37 -6.84 20.82
CA GLU A 315 40.23 -6.69 21.99
C GLU A 315 39.40 -7.04 23.23
N GLU A 316 39.90 -8.00 24.03
CA GLU A 316 39.37 -8.32 25.36
C GLU A 316 39.51 -7.08 26.26
N GLY A 317 38.51 -6.22 26.23
CA GLY A 317 38.30 -5.13 27.19
C GLY A 317 37.66 -5.69 28.45
N SER A 318 38.49 -5.90 29.46
CA SER A 318 38.16 -6.18 30.87
C SER A 318 36.83 -5.56 31.32
N ASP A 319 35.91 -6.41 31.78
CA ASP A 319 34.78 -6.02 32.64
C ASP A 319 35.32 -5.26 33.85
N ASN A 320 34.98 -3.97 33.95
CA ASN A 320 34.87 -3.27 35.23
C ASN A 320 33.46 -2.66 35.25
N GLU A 321 32.60 -3.31 36.03
CA GLU A 321 31.38 -2.72 36.56
C GLU A 321 31.79 -1.51 37.42
N ASP A 322 31.40 -0.30 37.03
CA ASP A 322 31.26 0.82 37.95
C ASP A 322 30.03 1.63 37.54
N GLU A 323 29.10 1.73 38.49
CA GLU A 323 27.89 2.53 38.47
C GLU A 323 28.22 4.03 38.36
N ALA A 324 27.54 4.78 37.49
CA ALA A 324 27.27 6.21 37.68
C ALA A 324 26.12 6.71 36.78
N GLU A 325 24.98 6.93 37.44
CA GLU A 325 24.06 8.07 37.36
C GLU A 325 23.94 8.93 36.07
N GLU A 326 22.67 9.10 35.68
CA GLU A 326 21.99 10.27 35.10
C GLU A 326 22.84 11.41 34.47
N ASN A 327 22.53 11.74 33.21
CA ASN A 327 22.04 13.08 32.86
C ASN A 327 21.40 13.11 31.46
N GLU A 328 20.12 13.47 31.45
CA GLU A 328 19.42 14.17 30.35
C GLU A 328 20.15 15.48 30.04
N GLU A 329 20.43 15.76 28.76
CA GLU A 329 20.22 17.06 28.09
C GLU A 329 20.96 17.12 26.74
N ASP A 330 20.22 17.62 25.74
CA ASP A 330 20.66 18.35 24.55
C ASP A 330 21.56 17.69 23.49
N LEU A 331 21.00 17.51 22.29
CA LEU A 331 21.63 17.90 21.03
C LEU A 331 20.59 17.93 19.88
N ASP A 332 19.85 19.03 19.85
CA ASP A 332 19.33 19.62 18.61
C ASP A 332 20.49 20.10 17.71
N HIS A 333 20.22 20.19 16.39
CA HIS A 333 21.05 20.77 15.32
C HIS A 333 22.25 19.90 14.85
N VAL A 334 22.48 19.59 13.57
CA VAL A 334 22.42 20.38 12.33
C VAL A 334 22.41 19.43 11.12
N TYR A 335 21.51 19.63 10.15
CA TYR A 335 21.84 19.55 8.71
C TYR A 335 20.90 20.48 7.94
N CYS A 336 21.45 21.63 7.53
CA CYS A 336 20.88 22.52 6.52
C CYS A 336 21.12 21.96 5.11
#